data_AF-A0A2D9S7M5-F1
#
_entry.id   AF-A0A2D9S7M5-F1
#
_cell.length_a   1.000
_cell.length_b   1.000
_cell.length_c   1.000
_cell.angle_alpha   90.00
_cell.angle_beta   90.00
_cell.angle_gamma   90.00
#
_symmetry.space_group_name_H-M   'P 1'
#
loop_
_entity.id
_entity.type
_entity.pdbx_description
1 polymer ?
#
loop_
_entity_poly.entity_id
_entity_poly.type
_entity_poly.pdbx_seq_one_letter_code
_entity_poly.pdbx_strand_id
1 'polypeptide(L)'
;MMVKAYRKDFVFKSDRAWDIMEDMRKVYEAEGNYGRMLQLDTAVRLKQLGQFKWMRYGMTGMVFPDVFTSTHLAHYLSRTRAYDDVFSDKGFADWTEIMKAEKIHYKSMFDDNGLIKDQVLRATAGEVQLNLDDGLARWINQGTTAYPFVKFLMMFPRTSSNYIKAASSWTPITLIPGINKYSKTLYAKTDDDIAAALLEHGVDMAKTPNARVIWENLRAEYTGRMAFSSMLVGSLWQYAMGGNIRGNGHYNASRRNKERNQMGYEPKTVRIGNSWVSYEGIIGVEHVLAPLGDMAYYARDLDESYLENFMSKLTWTVAATFLNQTPLQGLEPLISVTNGDLTGWSRLTANTLRSFLPLSGGAGVLSNAITSSQKDIEAEVISVVKNRLPGFSSTLPEQIDIWTGQPLNDVDNPFLRMLNAVSPVQVSGTREPWRVWLQETGWNGLSMLKKDSTGSYEYTPAERELINKYIGEQQMYLQLDRIIKNPRYQKEIEQLKLYRQNNSDFSEERVKLHTEKLPVFKEINNIVRNAQKIAELRLLRERPDIESVILNQQRANESMKEGDVQGAIRAQNRNQATQNLINMRK
;
A
#
# COMPACT_ATOMS: atom_id res chain seq x y z
N MET A 1 35.12 -17.32 7.03
CA MET A 1 34.81 -18.37 8.02
C MET A 1 33.66 -17.86 8.91
N MET A 2 32.39 -17.94 8.46
CA MET A 2 31.23 -17.34 9.16
C MET A 2 30.17 -18.36 9.67
N VAL A 3 30.47 -19.67 9.58
CA VAL A 3 29.49 -20.77 9.81
C VAL A 3 29.18 -21.03 11.30
N LYS A 4 29.63 -20.17 12.24
CA LYS A 4 29.37 -20.34 13.69
C LYS A 4 28.25 -19.45 14.24
N ALA A 5 28.10 -18.21 13.76
CA ALA A 5 27.02 -17.31 14.20
C ALA A 5 25.63 -17.85 13.77
N TYR A 6 25.48 -18.25 12.51
CA TYR A 6 24.27 -18.90 11.99
C TYR A 6 23.83 -20.08 12.86
N ARG A 7 24.78 -20.85 13.42
CA ARG A 7 24.50 -22.04 14.21
C ARG A 7 23.79 -21.75 15.54
N LYS A 8 24.00 -20.59 16.16
CA LYS A 8 23.36 -20.27 17.45
C LYS A 8 21.84 -20.06 17.31
N ASP A 9 21.38 -19.52 16.18
CA ASP A 9 19.95 -19.39 15.93
C ASP A 9 19.27 -20.75 15.71
N PHE A 10 20.01 -21.77 15.26
CA PHE A 10 19.51 -23.16 15.16
C PHE A 10 19.49 -23.92 16.49
N VAL A 11 20.04 -23.35 17.58
CA VAL A 11 20.05 -24.01 18.90
C VAL A 11 18.76 -23.70 19.66
N PHE A 12 18.01 -24.74 20.01
CA PHE A 12 16.87 -24.63 20.92
C PHE A 12 17.39 -24.22 22.30
N LYS A 13 17.12 -22.99 22.73
CA LYS A 13 17.22 -22.64 24.15
C LYS A 13 15.92 -23.08 24.81
N SER A 14 15.99 -24.07 25.70
CA SER A 14 14.90 -24.37 26.63
C SER A 14 14.74 -23.15 27.55
N ASP A 15 13.63 -22.46 27.41
CA ASP A 15 13.30 -21.30 28.23
C ASP A 15 12.42 -21.76 29.39
N ARG A 16 12.97 -21.66 30.60
CA ARG A 16 12.37 -22.09 31.87
C ARG A 16 11.01 -21.43 32.12
N ALA A 17 10.76 -20.27 31.50
CA ALA A 17 9.47 -19.59 31.54
C ALA A 17 8.34 -20.41 30.89
N TRP A 18 8.64 -21.19 29.85
CA TRP A 18 7.63 -22.02 29.20
C TRP A 18 7.28 -23.27 29.99
N ASP A 19 8.25 -23.85 30.69
CA ASP A 19 7.98 -25.00 31.57
C ASP A 19 7.01 -24.59 32.68
N ILE A 20 7.21 -23.38 33.25
CA ILE A 20 6.30 -22.77 34.23
C ILE A 20 4.91 -22.52 33.61
N MET A 21 4.84 -22.00 32.37
CA MET A 21 3.56 -21.77 31.69
C MET A 21 2.81 -23.07 31.39
N GLU A 22 3.49 -24.14 30.99
CA GLU A 22 2.89 -25.45 30.74
C GLU A 22 2.34 -26.05 32.04
N ASP A 23 3.01 -25.84 33.18
CA ASP A 23 2.51 -26.23 34.50
C ASP A 23 1.28 -25.42 34.96
N MET A 24 1.13 -24.16 34.53
CA MET A 24 -0.07 -23.34 34.78
C MET A 24 -1.34 -23.94 34.15
N ARG A 25 -1.21 -24.87 33.20
CA ARG A 25 -2.36 -25.61 32.64
C ARG A 25 -3.18 -26.30 33.73
N LYS A 26 -2.50 -26.93 34.69
CA LYS A 26 -3.14 -27.65 35.82
C LYS A 26 -3.90 -26.69 36.73
N VAL A 27 -3.39 -25.46 36.88
CA VAL A 27 -4.03 -24.40 37.66
C VAL A 27 -5.29 -23.91 36.94
N TYR A 28 -5.22 -23.63 35.63
CA TYR A 28 -6.39 -23.20 34.87
C TYR A 28 -7.48 -24.27 34.75
N GLU A 29 -7.08 -25.55 34.72
CA GLU A 29 -7.99 -26.69 34.78
C GLU A 29 -8.69 -26.77 36.15
N ALA A 30 -7.94 -26.61 37.26
CA ALA A 30 -8.50 -26.56 38.61
C ALA A 30 -9.42 -25.35 38.84
N GLU A 31 -9.13 -24.22 38.19
CA GLU A 31 -9.96 -23.00 38.22
C GLU A 31 -11.17 -23.07 37.27
N GLY A 32 -11.30 -24.12 36.45
CA GLY A 32 -12.37 -24.23 35.44
C GLY A 32 -12.27 -23.17 34.32
N ASN A 33 -11.10 -22.55 34.12
CA ASN A 33 -10.90 -21.46 33.18
C ASN A 33 -10.52 -21.98 31.78
N TYR A 34 -11.49 -22.57 31.10
CA TYR A 34 -11.33 -23.17 29.77
C TYR A 34 -10.78 -22.21 28.71
N GLY A 35 -11.07 -20.90 28.83
CA GLY A 35 -10.56 -19.87 27.92
C GLY A 35 -9.03 -19.71 28.02
N ARG A 36 -8.50 -19.63 29.25
CA ARG A 36 -7.05 -19.55 29.47
C ARG A 36 -6.34 -20.85 29.11
N MET A 37 -6.98 -21.99 29.36
CA MET A 37 -6.46 -23.30 28.94
C MET A 37 -6.31 -23.38 27.41
N LEU A 38 -7.33 -22.95 26.65
CA LEU A 38 -7.29 -22.97 25.19
C LEU A 38 -6.23 -22.01 24.62
N GLN A 39 -6.06 -20.82 25.22
CA GLN A 39 -5.00 -19.89 24.86
C GLN A 39 -3.61 -20.47 25.11
N LEU A 40 -3.40 -21.10 26.27
CA LEU A 40 -2.15 -21.75 26.63
C LEU A 40 -1.83 -22.92 25.68
N ASP A 41 -2.80 -23.81 25.45
CA ASP A 41 -2.64 -24.95 24.55
C ASP A 41 -2.34 -24.49 23.11
N THR A 42 -2.94 -23.38 22.67
CA THR A 42 -2.64 -22.77 21.37
C THR A 42 -1.23 -22.19 21.32
N ALA A 43 -0.80 -21.49 22.36
CA ALA A 43 0.55 -20.92 22.45
C ALA A 43 1.63 -22.00 22.44
N VAL A 44 1.43 -23.11 23.16
CA VAL A 44 2.33 -24.28 23.18
C VAL A 44 2.40 -24.92 21.79
N ARG A 45 1.27 -25.11 21.11
CA ARG A 45 1.24 -25.63 19.73
C ARG A 45 1.95 -24.71 18.74
N LEU A 46 1.78 -23.39 18.86
CA LEU A 46 2.48 -22.40 18.02
C LEU A 46 3.99 -22.42 18.26
N LYS A 47 4.44 -22.57 19.51
CA LYS A 47 5.86 -22.76 19.86
C LYS A 47 6.41 -24.01 19.20
N GLN A 48 5.74 -25.16 19.34
CA GLN A 48 6.14 -26.43 18.73
C GLN A 48 6.18 -26.34 17.19
N LEU A 49 5.19 -25.68 16.59
CA LEU A 49 5.17 -25.43 15.15
C LEU A 49 6.31 -24.50 14.70
N GLY A 50 6.64 -23.49 15.50
CA GLY A 50 7.81 -22.63 15.29
C GLY A 50 9.15 -23.34 15.45
N GLN A 51 9.20 -24.53 16.07
CA GLN A 51 10.39 -25.39 16.13
C GLN A 51 10.57 -26.22 14.85
N PHE A 52 9.52 -26.36 14.02
CA PHE A 52 9.58 -27.12 12.77
C PHE A 52 10.47 -26.45 11.73
N LYS A 53 11.39 -27.22 11.13
CA LYS A 53 12.45 -26.70 10.23
C LYS A 53 11.89 -25.88 9.06
N TRP A 54 10.77 -26.31 8.47
CA TRP A 54 10.15 -25.62 7.32
C TRP A 54 9.50 -24.29 7.71
N MET A 55 8.88 -24.19 8.89
CA MET A 55 8.29 -22.93 9.36
C MET A 55 9.35 -21.88 9.74
N ARG A 56 10.59 -22.32 9.99
CA ARG A 56 11.72 -21.46 10.28
C ARG A 56 12.47 -20.97 9.04
N TYR A 57 12.12 -21.45 7.86
CA TYR A 57 12.79 -21.06 6.62
C TYR A 57 12.73 -19.55 6.39
N GLY A 58 11.60 -18.89 6.69
CA GLY A 58 11.47 -17.43 6.60
C GLY A 58 12.44 -16.69 7.53
N MET A 59 12.45 -17.02 8.83
CA MET A 59 13.35 -16.36 9.80
C MET A 59 14.83 -16.65 9.51
N THR A 60 15.15 -17.87 9.10
CA THR A 60 16.52 -18.27 8.72
C THR A 60 16.95 -17.59 7.42
N GLY A 61 16.02 -17.46 6.48
CA GLY A 61 16.16 -16.74 5.22
C GLY A 61 16.48 -15.27 5.45
N MET A 62 15.80 -14.61 6.39
CA MET A 62 16.00 -13.18 6.71
C MET A 62 17.39 -12.86 7.30
N VAL A 63 18.10 -13.84 7.88
CA VAL A 63 19.48 -13.66 8.36
C VAL A 63 20.47 -13.53 7.19
N PHE A 64 20.16 -14.10 6.01
CA PHE A 64 21.08 -14.07 4.87
C PHE A 64 21.28 -12.65 4.29
N PRO A 65 20.23 -11.87 3.98
CA PRO A 65 20.38 -10.47 3.58
C PRO A 65 21.15 -9.64 4.59
N ASP A 66 20.91 -9.85 5.90
CA ASP A 66 21.60 -9.11 6.96
C ASP A 66 23.10 -9.40 6.95
N VAL A 67 23.50 -10.68 6.98
CA VAL A 67 24.91 -11.05 6.97
C VAL A 67 25.59 -10.69 5.65
N PHE A 68 24.89 -10.84 4.52
CA PHE A 68 25.37 -10.40 3.21
C PHE A 68 25.68 -8.89 3.22
N THR A 69 24.75 -8.09 3.74
CA THR A 69 24.88 -6.64 3.87
C THR A 69 26.04 -6.27 4.78
N SER A 70 26.14 -6.87 5.97
CA SER A 70 27.26 -6.62 6.90
C SER A 70 28.61 -7.00 6.29
N THR A 71 28.67 -8.06 5.50
CA THR A 71 29.91 -8.51 4.84
C THR A 71 30.34 -7.55 3.74
N HIS A 72 29.40 -7.07 2.92
CA HIS A 72 29.68 -6.11 1.85
C HIS A 72 30.09 -4.76 2.41
N LEU A 73 29.40 -4.29 3.46
CA LEU A 73 29.75 -3.05 4.16
C LEU A 73 31.10 -3.15 4.86
N ALA A 74 31.45 -4.32 5.40
CA ALA A 74 32.78 -4.55 5.98
C ALA A 74 33.87 -4.41 4.91
N HIS A 75 33.70 -4.99 3.73
CA HIS A 75 34.64 -4.82 2.61
C HIS A 75 34.72 -3.36 2.15
N TYR A 76 33.59 -2.69 2.04
CA TYR A 76 33.55 -1.28 1.65
C TYR A 76 34.30 -0.40 2.66
N LEU A 77 33.95 -0.49 3.94
CA LEU A 77 34.58 0.29 5.00
C LEU A 77 36.07 -0.05 5.15
N SER A 78 36.46 -1.32 4.99
CA SER A 78 37.87 -1.72 5.08
C SER A 78 38.68 -1.12 3.93
N ARG A 79 38.10 -1.03 2.73
CA ARG A 79 38.74 -0.34 1.59
C ARG A 79 38.83 1.15 1.80
N THR A 80 37.78 1.78 2.28
CA THR A 80 37.79 3.22 2.57
C THR A 80 38.89 3.57 3.58
N ARG A 81 39.01 2.80 4.67
CA ARG A 81 40.09 2.98 5.66
C ARG A 81 41.47 2.69 5.07
N ALA A 82 41.60 1.63 4.27
CA ALA A 82 42.87 1.28 3.62
C ALA A 82 43.34 2.33 2.61
N TYR A 83 42.41 2.93 1.86
CA TYR A 83 42.73 4.05 1.00
C TYR A 83 43.23 5.24 1.82
N ASP A 84 42.50 5.62 2.86
CA ASP A 84 42.91 6.75 3.71
C ASP A 84 44.31 6.56 4.30
N ASP A 85 44.59 5.39 4.89
CA ASP A 85 45.91 5.08 5.46
C ASP A 85 47.02 5.17 4.39
N VAL A 86 46.83 4.56 3.21
CA VAL A 86 47.89 4.53 2.18
C VAL A 86 48.06 5.89 1.49
N PHE A 87 46.96 6.62 1.24
CA PHE A 87 47.03 7.94 0.63
C PHE A 87 47.56 9.00 1.61
N SER A 88 47.22 8.92 2.89
CA SER A 88 47.78 9.82 3.92
C SER A 88 49.27 9.56 4.15
N ASP A 89 49.71 8.31 4.11
CA ASP A 89 51.12 7.94 4.28
C ASP A 89 51.98 8.23 3.04
N LYS A 90 51.49 7.93 1.83
CA LYS A 90 52.31 7.93 0.60
C LYS A 90 51.93 9.01 -0.42
N GLY A 91 50.71 9.55 -0.38
CA GLY A 91 50.21 10.51 -1.37
C GLY A 91 49.86 9.93 -2.75
N PHE A 92 49.97 8.60 -2.96
CA PHE A 92 49.60 7.92 -4.20
C PHE A 92 49.07 6.50 -3.95
N ALA A 93 48.35 5.94 -4.93
CA ALA A 93 47.69 4.64 -4.82
C ALA A 93 48.68 3.46 -4.98
N ASP A 94 49.20 2.95 -3.88
CA ASP A 94 49.94 1.68 -3.87
C ASP A 94 48.99 0.49 -3.63
N TRP A 95 48.58 -0.16 -4.71
CA TRP A 95 47.64 -1.28 -4.68
C TRP A 95 48.07 -2.45 -3.80
N THR A 96 49.39 -2.66 -3.63
CA THR A 96 49.89 -3.76 -2.81
C THR A 96 49.73 -3.47 -1.32
N GLU A 97 49.98 -2.23 -0.90
CA GLU A 97 49.76 -1.80 0.48
C GLU A 97 48.27 -1.62 0.79
N ILE A 98 47.47 -1.14 -0.17
CA ILE A 98 46.01 -1.04 -0.02
C ILE A 98 45.39 -2.41 0.24
N MET A 99 45.78 -3.45 -0.51
CA MET A 99 45.28 -4.82 -0.27
C MET A 99 45.69 -5.38 1.09
N LYS A 100 46.90 -5.05 1.58
CA LYS A 100 47.36 -5.46 2.92
C LYS A 100 46.56 -4.75 4.01
N ALA A 101 46.43 -3.42 3.91
CA ALA A 101 45.68 -2.59 4.84
C ALA A 101 44.19 -2.99 4.87
N GLU A 102 43.57 -3.25 3.71
CA GLU A 102 42.17 -3.71 3.61
C GLU A 102 41.98 -5.00 4.41
N LYS A 103 42.90 -5.98 4.26
CA LYS A 103 42.81 -7.26 4.97
C LYS A 103 42.96 -7.11 6.48
N ILE A 104 43.80 -6.18 6.93
CA ILE A 104 43.98 -5.87 8.35
C ILE A 104 42.70 -5.24 8.92
N HIS A 105 42.18 -4.20 8.26
CA HIS A 105 40.94 -3.54 8.66
C HIS A 105 39.74 -4.47 8.63
N TYR A 106 39.62 -5.32 7.61
CA TYR A 106 38.52 -6.28 7.53
C TYR A 106 38.54 -7.29 8.67
N LYS A 107 39.73 -7.78 9.05
CA LYS A 107 39.87 -8.74 10.15
C LYS A 107 39.54 -8.12 11.51
N SER A 108 39.81 -6.83 11.72
CA SER A 108 39.52 -6.14 12.98
C SER A 108 38.01 -5.86 13.18
N MET A 109 37.21 -5.97 12.11
CA MET A 109 35.78 -5.70 12.15
C MET A 109 34.92 -6.80 12.80
N PHE A 110 35.42 -8.03 12.87
CA PHE A 110 34.69 -9.18 13.42
C PHE A 110 35.41 -9.79 14.62
N ASP A 111 34.64 -10.34 15.56
CA ASP A 111 35.18 -11.15 16.65
C ASP A 111 35.44 -12.61 16.22
N ASP A 112 36.03 -13.42 17.11
CA ASP A 112 36.33 -14.84 16.83
C ASP A 112 35.09 -15.70 16.58
N ASN A 113 33.89 -15.19 16.91
CA ASN A 113 32.61 -15.83 16.66
C ASN A 113 31.96 -15.39 15.34
N GLY A 114 32.57 -14.44 14.63
CA GLY A 114 32.04 -13.84 13.40
C GLY A 114 30.96 -12.78 13.64
N LEU A 115 30.83 -12.26 14.85
CA LEU A 115 29.94 -11.13 15.17
C LEU A 115 30.67 -9.81 14.92
N ILE A 116 29.92 -8.78 14.49
CA ILE A 116 30.45 -7.45 14.22
C ILE A 116 30.97 -6.85 15.54
N LYS A 117 32.26 -6.51 15.60
CA LYS A 117 32.92 -5.82 16.71
C LYS A 117 33.04 -4.31 16.45
N ASP A 118 33.28 -3.93 15.20
CA ASP A 118 33.48 -2.53 14.81
C ASP A 118 32.19 -1.71 14.94
N GLN A 119 32.28 -0.56 15.62
CA GLN A 119 31.12 0.28 15.93
C GLN A 119 30.55 0.98 14.68
N VAL A 120 31.42 1.41 13.77
CA VAL A 120 31.01 2.06 12.51
C VAL A 120 30.28 1.05 11.63
N LEU A 121 30.86 -0.15 11.45
CA LEU A 121 30.23 -1.24 10.70
C LEU A 121 28.88 -1.63 11.32
N ARG A 122 28.79 -1.72 12.64
CA ARG A 122 27.54 -2.04 13.34
C ARG A 122 26.48 -0.97 13.08
N ALA A 123 26.84 0.30 13.13
CA ALA A 123 25.90 1.39 12.91
C ALA A 123 25.46 1.51 11.43
N THR A 124 26.40 1.45 10.48
CA THR A 124 26.11 1.49 9.04
C THR A 124 25.30 0.26 8.59
N ALA A 125 25.67 -0.94 9.04
CA ALA A 125 24.90 -2.15 8.74
C ALA A 125 23.50 -2.09 9.35
N GLY A 126 23.38 -1.60 10.59
CA GLY A 126 22.08 -1.45 11.22
C GLY A 126 21.17 -0.44 10.54
N GLU A 127 21.74 0.59 9.93
CA GLU A 127 20.98 1.55 9.10
C GLU A 127 20.40 0.90 7.85
N VAL A 128 21.21 0.12 7.12
CA VAL A 128 20.77 -0.57 5.90
C VAL A 128 19.77 -1.70 6.23
N GLN A 129 19.97 -2.40 7.34
CA GLN A 129 19.09 -3.45 7.84
C GLN A 129 17.84 -2.92 8.55
N LEU A 130 17.71 -1.60 8.70
CA LEU A 130 16.59 -0.93 9.36
C LEU A 130 16.39 -1.39 10.83
N ASN A 131 17.46 -1.76 11.53
CA ASN A 131 17.39 -2.30 12.90
C ASN A 131 17.92 -1.37 14.00
N LEU A 132 18.33 -0.14 13.65
CA LEU A 132 18.78 0.86 14.62
C LEU A 132 17.72 1.18 15.67
N ASP A 133 18.14 1.24 16.93
CA ASP A 133 17.31 1.69 18.04
C ASP A 133 17.30 3.21 18.09
N ASP A 134 16.13 3.83 17.88
CA ASP A 134 15.95 5.28 17.96
C ASP A 134 14.96 5.71 19.07
N GLY A 135 14.86 7.01 19.31
CA GLY A 135 13.96 7.57 20.32
C GLY A 135 12.48 7.30 20.03
N LEU A 136 12.09 7.26 18.75
CA LEU A 136 10.73 6.97 18.31
C LEU A 136 10.37 5.51 18.61
N ALA A 137 11.23 4.56 18.28
CA ALA A 137 11.05 3.14 18.54
C ALA A 137 11.02 2.83 20.03
N ARG A 138 11.79 3.54 20.86
CA ARG A 138 11.70 3.44 22.33
C ARG A 138 10.37 3.94 22.86
N TRP A 139 9.89 5.09 22.37
CA TRP A 139 8.57 5.62 22.73
C TRP A 139 7.42 4.70 22.27
N ILE A 140 7.49 4.18 21.04
CA ILE A 140 6.50 3.22 20.53
C ILE A 140 6.57 1.89 21.30
N ASN A 141 7.76 1.40 21.65
CA ASN A 141 7.90 0.19 22.49
C ASN A 141 7.31 0.40 23.89
N GLN A 142 7.50 1.58 24.49
CA GLN A 142 6.86 1.93 25.76
C GLN A 142 5.34 2.03 25.63
N GLY A 143 4.85 2.71 24.59
CA GLY A 143 3.43 2.86 24.30
C GLY A 143 2.72 1.52 23.98
N THR A 144 3.35 0.65 23.20
CA THR A 144 2.82 -0.69 22.87
C THR A 144 2.91 -1.68 24.03
N THR A 145 3.85 -1.48 24.96
CA THR A 145 3.91 -2.23 26.22
C THR A 145 2.79 -1.79 27.16
N ALA A 146 2.50 -0.48 27.23
CA ALA A 146 1.39 0.07 28.02
C ALA A 146 0.01 -0.26 27.41
N TYR A 147 -0.11 -0.28 26.09
CA TYR A 147 -1.34 -0.54 25.35
C TYR A 147 -1.13 -1.66 24.30
N PRO A 148 -1.29 -2.94 24.69
CA PRO A 148 -1.01 -4.08 23.82
C PRO A 148 -1.77 -4.09 22.49
N PHE A 149 -2.95 -3.47 22.41
CA PHE A 149 -3.71 -3.37 21.15
C PHE A 149 -3.00 -2.53 20.07
N VAL A 150 -2.11 -1.61 20.47
CA VAL A 150 -1.30 -0.79 19.54
C VAL A 150 -0.23 -1.64 18.84
N LYS A 151 0.14 -2.82 19.39
CA LYS A 151 1.05 -3.76 18.72
C LYS A 151 0.52 -4.25 17.37
N PHE A 152 -0.81 -4.31 17.20
CA PHE A 152 -1.42 -4.69 15.92
C PHE A 152 -1.34 -3.58 14.86
N LEU A 153 -1.21 -2.33 15.29
CA LEU A 153 -0.99 -1.17 14.41
C LEU A 153 0.48 -1.00 14.02
N MET A 154 1.41 -1.45 14.88
CA MET A 154 2.85 -1.22 14.74
C MET A 154 3.63 -2.50 15.12
N MET A 155 3.56 -3.54 14.29
CA MET A 155 4.22 -4.82 14.56
C MET A 155 5.76 -4.75 14.57
N PHE A 156 6.35 -3.80 13.83
CA PHE A 156 7.81 -3.65 13.69
C PHE A 156 8.26 -2.19 13.85
N PRO A 157 8.10 -1.58 15.03
CA PRO A 157 8.25 -0.13 15.20
C PRO A 157 9.66 0.39 14.87
N ARG A 158 10.71 -0.40 15.16
CA ARG A 158 12.10 -0.07 14.79
C ARG A 158 12.29 -0.04 13.27
N THR A 159 11.88 -1.13 12.61
CA THR A 159 11.98 -1.28 11.15
C THR A 159 11.18 -0.20 10.45
N SER A 160 9.98 0.09 10.93
CA SER A 160 9.12 1.18 10.46
C SER A 160 9.80 2.55 10.55
N SER A 161 10.36 2.90 11.71
CA SER A 161 11.02 4.19 11.92
C SER A 161 12.26 4.34 11.04
N ASN A 162 13.09 3.30 10.99
CA ASN A 162 14.29 3.31 10.17
C ASN A 162 13.95 3.34 8.67
N TYR A 163 12.87 2.68 8.25
CA TYR A 163 12.41 2.73 6.86
C TYR A 163 12.06 4.17 6.46
N ILE A 164 11.24 4.88 7.26
CA ILE A 164 10.88 6.28 6.97
C ILE A 164 12.13 7.14 6.86
N LYS A 165 13.07 6.97 7.79
CA LYS A 165 14.32 7.71 7.80
C LYS A 165 15.14 7.44 6.53
N ALA A 166 15.39 6.17 6.22
CA ALA A 166 16.12 5.77 5.03
C ALA A 166 15.42 6.26 3.75
N ALA A 167 14.11 6.08 3.64
CA ALA A 167 13.30 6.58 2.54
C ALA A 167 13.36 8.09 2.39
N SER A 168 13.20 8.83 3.50
CA SER A 168 13.21 10.30 3.50
C SER A 168 14.52 10.88 3.01
N SER A 169 15.65 10.17 3.19
CA SER A 169 16.98 10.59 2.75
C SER A 169 17.13 10.75 1.23
N TRP A 170 16.21 10.15 0.46
CA TRP A 170 16.14 10.27 -1.00
C TRP A 170 15.20 11.38 -1.45
N THR A 171 14.53 12.07 -0.53
CA THR A 171 13.51 13.07 -0.86
C THR A 171 13.93 14.46 -0.39
N PRO A 172 13.41 15.54 -1.00
CA PRO A 172 13.68 16.91 -0.57
C PRO A 172 13.33 17.20 0.89
N ILE A 173 12.50 16.37 1.54
CA ILE A 173 12.18 16.47 2.97
C ILE A 173 13.46 16.45 3.83
N THR A 174 14.49 15.69 3.42
CA THR A 174 15.77 15.63 4.14
C THR A 174 16.59 16.93 4.06
N LEU A 175 16.25 17.84 3.16
CA LEU A 175 16.87 19.17 3.12
C LEU A 175 16.29 20.12 4.18
N ILE A 176 15.24 19.73 4.92
CA ILE A 176 14.75 20.55 6.03
C ILE A 176 15.79 20.51 7.16
N PRO A 177 16.39 21.65 7.55
CA PRO A 177 17.46 21.66 8.54
C PRO A 177 17.01 21.07 9.88
N GLY A 178 17.79 20.09 10.38
CA GLY A 178 17.58 19.51 11.71
C GLY A 178 16.47 18.48 11.82
N ILE A 179 15.76 18.16 10.73
CA ILE A 179 14.64 17.21 10.75
C ILE A 179 15.07 15.77 11.03
N ASN A 180 16.28 15.40 10.62
CA ASN A 180 16.84 14.06 10.76
C ASN A 180 18.39 14.08 10.70
N LYS A 181 19.01 12.94 11.03
CA LYS A 181 20.47 12.76 10.99
C LYS A 181 21.10 13.04 9.62
N TYR A 182 20.37 12.78 8.54
CA TYR A 182 20.79 13.05 7.17
C TYR A 182 20.96 14.55 6.91
N SER A 183 19.96 15.35 7.30
CA SER A 183 19.98 16.82 7.20
C SER A 183 21.17 17.41 7.97
N LYS A 184 21.42 16.92 9.20
CA LYS A 184 22.55 17.36 10.01
C LYS A 184 23.88 17.02 9.36
N THR A 185 24.00 15.84 8.74
CA THR A 185 25.20 15.44 7.99
C THR A 185 25.44 16.32 6.77
N LEU A 186 24.39 16.67 6.02
CA LEU A 186 24.46 17.53 4.84
C LEU A 186 24.86 18.97 5.15
N TYR A 187 24.31 19.53 6.24
CA TYR A 187 24.51 20.92 6.65
C TYR A 187 25.67 21.14 7.61
N ALA A 188 26.28 20.09 8.16
CA ALA A 188 27.44 20.22 9.05
C ALA A 188 28.60 20.97 8.38
N LYS A 189 29.15 21.97 9.09
CA LYS A 189 30.25 22.82 8.59
C LYS A 189 31.42 22.89 9.56
N THR A 190 31.13 22.98 10.86
CA THR A 190 32.16 23.05 11.91
C THR A 190 32.50 21.66 12.43
N ASP A 191 33.62 21.54 13.13
CA ASP A 191 34.05 20.27 13.73
C ASP A 191 33.06 19.77 14.79
N ASP A 192 32.43 20.69 15.52
CA ASP A 192 31.38 20.38 16.49
C ASP A 192 30.12 19.87 15.79
N ASP A 193 29.71 20.49 14.67
CA ASP A 193 28.58 20.01 13.87
C ASP A 193 28.83 18.61 13.30
N ILE A 194 30.07 18.37 12.86
CA ILE A 194 30.49 17.09 12.27
C ILE A 194 30.53 16.00 13.34
N ALA A 195 31.07 16.31 14.52
CA ALA A 195 31.05 15.40 15.67
C ALA A 195 29.61 15.07 16.07
N ALA A 196 28.71 16.07 16.12
CA ALA A 196 27.30 15.87 16.44
C ALA A 196 26.58 15.02 15.38
N ALA A 197 26.83 15.26 14.09
CA ALA A 197 26.26 14.49 13.01
C ALA A 197 26.74 13.03 13.03
N LEU A 198 28.04 12.80 13.20
CA LEU A 198 28.63 11.46 13.31
C LEU A 198 28.11 10.70 14.52
N LEU A 199 27.90 11.38 15.64
CA LEU A 199 27.36 10.77 16.85
C LEU A 199 25.94 10.24 16.64
N GLU A 200 25.12 10.90 15.84
CA GLU A 200 23.79 10.37 15.44
C GLU A 200 23.85 9.14 14.54
N HIS A 201 25.00 8.92 13.89
CA HIS A 201 25.32 7.69 13.17
C HIS A 201 26.06 6.68 14.04
N GLY A 202 26.13 6.88 15.35
CA GLY A 202 26.83 5.97 16.27
C GLY A 202 28.36 6.01 16.14
N VAL A 203 28.90 7.03 15.49
CA VAL A 203 30.34 7.23 15.29
C VAL A 203 30.83 8.31 16.25
N ASP A 204 31.63 7.91 17.24
CA ASP A 204 32.29 8.85 18.14
C ASP A 204 33.56 9.40 17.46
N MET A 205 33.51 10.67 17.05
CA MET A 205 34.61 11.33 16.35
C MET A 205 35.93 11.34 17.16
N ALA A 206 35.85 11.35 18.50
CA ALA A 206 37.05 11.36 19.35
C ALA A 206 37.72 9.98 19.47
N LYS A 207 36.96 8.90 19.25
CA LYS A 207 37.42 7.51 19.42
C LYS A 207 37.62 6.77 18.12
N THR A 208 37.12 7.30 17.00
CA THR A 208 37.13 6.63 15.71
C THR A 208 38.23 7.21 14.84
N PRO A 209 39.27 6.43 14.49
CA PRO A 209 40.22 6.82 13.46
C PRO A 209 39.49 7.14 12.15
N ASN A 210 39.95 8.15 11.43
CA ASN A 210 39.44 8.53 10.11
C ASN A 210 37.95 8.97 10.13
N ALA A 211 37.47 9.45 11.28
CA ALA A 211 36.09 9.93 11.47
C ALA A 211 35.68 11.02 10.47
N ARG A 212 36.60 11.93 10.11
CA ARG A 212 36.34 12.96 9.09
C ARG A 212 36.04 12.35 7.73
N VAL A 213 36.83 11.37 7.31
CA VAL A 213 36.64 10.66 6.03
C VAL A 213 35.33 9.87 6.03
N ILE A 214 34.93 9.31 7.17
CA ILE A 214 33.61 8.68 7.32
C ILE A 214 32.49 9.71 7.11
N TRP A 215 32.59 10.90 7.73
CA TRP A 215 31.62 11.97 7.52
C TRP A 215 31.56 12.44 6.06
N GLU A 216 32.71 12.64 5.42
CA GLU A 216 32.79 13.04 4.01
C GLU A 216 32.10 12.03 3.09
N ASN A 217 32.31 10.73 3.32
CA ASN A 217 31.64 9.68 2.58
C ASN A 217 30.12 9.68 2.81
N LEU A 218 29.66 9.81 4.06
CA LEU A 218 28.23 9.90 4.36
C LEU A 218 27.58 11.13 3.71
N ARG A 219 28.26 12.28 3.77
CA ARG A 219 27.80 13.52 3.14
C ARG A 219 27.76 13.40 1.62
N ALA A 220 28.77 12.79 1.01
CA ALA A 220 28.81 12.52 -0.43
C ALA A 220 27.69 11.57 -0.85
N GLU A 221 27.44 10.51 -0.07
CA GLU A 221 26.34 9.57 -0.29
C GLU A 221 24.99 10.29 -0.27
N TYR A 222 24.68 11.06 0.78
CA TYR A 222 23.40 11.76 0.88
C TYR A 222 23.24 12.85 -0.19
N THR A 223 24.33 13.55 -0.52
CA THR A 223 24.33 14.50 -1.65
C THR A 223 24.05 13.76 -2.97
N GLY A 224 24.64 12.58 -3.15
CA GLY A 224 24.41 11.70 -4.29
C GLY A 224 22.96 11.20 -4.38
N ARG A 225 22.34 10.83 -3.25
CA ARG A 225 20.90 10.48 -3.19
C ARG A 225 20.04 11.64 -3.68
N MET A 226 20.28 12.86 -3.20
CA MET A 226 19.55 14.06 -3.61
C MET A 226 19.78 14.43 -5.09
N ALA A 227 21.01 14.30 -5.57
CA ALA A 227 21.35 14.52 -6.98
C ALA A 227 20.65 13.50 -7.88
N PHE A 228 20.67 12.22 -7.49
CA PHE A 228 19.97 11.14 -8.19
C PHE A 228 18.47 11.39 -8.26
N SER A 229 17.84 11.72 -7.13
CA SER A 229 16.41 12.05 -7.08
C SER A 229 16.06 13.26 -7.94
N SER A 230 16.88 14.32 -7.89
CA SER A 230 16.67 15.50 -8.72
C SER A 230 16.82 15.19 -10.21
N MET A 231 17.78 14.33 -10.57
CA MET A 231 17.97 13.84 -11.93
C MET A 231 16.77 13.01 -12.40
N LEU A 232 16.24 12.11 -11.56
CA LEU A 232 15.04 11.34 -11.87
C LEU A 232 13.84 12.25 -12.12
N VAL A 233 13.57 13.20 -11.22
CA VAL A 233 12.46 14.15 -11.38
C VAL A 233 12.64 14.97 -12.66
N GLY A 234 13.81 15.56 -12.88
CA GLY A 234 14.07 16.40 -14.05
C GLY A 234 13.97 15.64 -15.38
N SER A 235 14.54 14.44 -15.45
CA SER A 235 14.56 13.63 -16.69
C SER A 235 13.22 12.96 -16.98
N LEU A 236 12.46 12.58 -15.94
CA LEU A 236 11.23 11.82 -16.09
C LEU A 236 9.96 12.66 -15.97
N TRP A 237 10.06 13.97 -15.69
CA TRP A 237 8.89 14.85 -15.59
C TRP A 237 7.99 14.79 -16.83
N GLN A 238 8.57 15.00 -18.02
CA GLN A 238 7.81 14.94 -19.28
C GLN A 238 7.26 13.54 -19.55
N TYR A 239 8.01 12.51 -19.16
CA TYR A 239 7.59 11.13 -19.29
C TYR A 239 6.37 10.81 -18.40
N ALA A 240 6.38 11.32 -17.16
CA ALA A 240 5.27 11.25 -16.22
C ALA A 240 4.05 12.04 -16.71
N MET A 241 4.25 13.24 -17.26
CA MET A 241 3.19 14.06 -17.88
C MET A 241 2.57 13.41 -19.12
N GLY A 242 3.30 12.53 -19.80
CA GLY A 242 2.75 11.64 -20.82
C GLY A 242 1.87 10.51 -20.26
N GLY A 243 1.77 10.37 -18.95
CA GLY A 243 1.04 9.29 -18.27
C GLY A 243 1.81 7.99 -18.18
N ASN A 244 3.12 7.99 -18.41
CA ASN A 244 3.93 6.76 -18.42
C ASN A 244 4.50 6.39 -17.05
N ILE A 245 4.24 7.19 -16.02
CA ILE A 245 4.57 6.90 -14.63
C ILE A 245 3.27 7.02 -13.82
N ARG A 246 2.88 5.95 -13.12
CA ARG A 246 1.71 5.91 -12.24
C ARG A 246 2.18 5.99 -10.80
N GLY A 247 1.59 6.90 -10.03
CA GLY A 247 1.86 7.08 -8.61
C GLY A 247 0.98 6.20 -7.71
N ASN A 248 0.61 6.72 -6.55
CA ASN A 248 -0.30 6.08 -5.59
C ASN A 248 -1.75 6.07 -6.06
N GLY A 249 -2.13 7.00 -6.95
CA GLY A 249 -3.48 7.20 -7.47
C GLY A 249 -4.24 8.31 -6.72
N HIS A 250 -5.52 8.51 -7.07
CA HIS A 250 -6.31 9.64 -6.57
C HIS A 250 -6.47 9.67 -5.03
N TYR A 251 -6.49 10.87 -4.42
CA TYR A 251 -6.65 11.04 -2.97
C TYR A 251 -8.02 10.55 -2.47
N ASN A 252 -9.09 10.87 -3.21
CA ASN A 252 -10.44 10.35 -2.95
C ASN A 252 -10.49 8.82 -3.10
N ALA A 253 -10.80 8.11 -2.00
CA ALA A 253 -10.82 6.65 -1.95
C ALA A 253 -11.84 6.01 -2.90
N SER A 254 -13.02 6.60 -3.05
CA SER A 254 -14.07 6.09 -3.94
C SER A 254 -13.63 6.15 -5.41
N ARG A 255 -13.02 7.26 -5.85
CA ARG A 255 -12.49 7.39 -7.21
C ARG A 255 -11.33 6.43 -7.45
N ARG A 256 -10.35 6.41 -6.56
CA ARG A 256 -9.18 5.52 -6.64
C ARG A 256 -9.57 4.05 -6.75
N ASN A 257 -10.53 3.58 -5.95
CA ASN A 257 -10.97 2.19 -5.99
C ASN A 257 -11.65 1.85 -7.34
N LYS A 258 -12.40 2.78 -7.92
CA LYS A 258 -12.98 2.59 -9.26
C LYS A 258 -11.91 2.54 -10.35
N GLU A 259 -10.94 3.44 -10.30
CA GLU A 259 -9.85 3.48 -11.28
C GLU A 259 -9.02 2.18 -11.22
N ARG A 260 -8.74 1.68 -10.02
CA ARG A 260 -8.02 0.42 -9.82
C ARG A 260 -8.83 -0.78 -10.30
N ASN A 261 -10.06 -0.91 -9.81
CA ASN A 261 -10.85 -2.11 -10.07
C ASN A 261 -11.42 -2.11 -11.49
N GLN A 262 -12.05 -1.02 -11.92
CA GLN A 262 -12.85 -0.97 -13.14
C GLN A 262 -12.13 -0.32 -14.34
N MET A 263 -10.98 0.34 -14.11
CA MET A 263 -10.20 0.99 -15.18
C MET A 263 -8.76 0.46 -15.31
N GLY A 264 -8.35 -0.54 -14.52
CA GLY A 264 -7.03 -1.14 -14.63
C GLY A 264 -5.87 -0.22 -14.22
N TYR A 265 -6.11 0.72 -13.29
CA TYR A 265 -5.05 1.54 -12.71
C TYR A 265 -4.15 0.69 -11.80
N GLU A 266 -2.90 0.50 -12.21
CA GLU A 266 -1.86 -0.17 -11.44
C GLU A 266 -1.01 0.90 -10.73
N PRO A 267 -1.05 1.01 -9.39
CA PRO A 267 -0.25 2.00 -8.68
C PRO A 267 1.24 1.62 -8.71
N LYS A 268 2.11 2.63 -8.58
CA LYS A 268 3.57 2.47 -8.48
C LYS A 268 4.20 1.69 -9.64
N THR A 269 3.71 1.91 -10.85
CA THR A 269 4.26 1.30 -12.08
C THR A 269 4.80 2.35 -13.04
N VAL A 270 5.85 2.00 -13.77
CA VAL A 270 6.40 2.79 -14.89
C VAL A 270 6.28 1.99 -16.18
N ARG A 271 5.98 2.68 -17.28
CA ARG A 271 5.94 2.05 -18.61
C ARG A 271 7.36 1.90 -19.13
N ILE A 272 7.70 0.70 -19.60
CA ILE A 272 8.95 0.40 -20.30
C ILE A 272 8.59 -0.36 -21.56
N GLY A 273 8.74 0.30 -22.72
CA GLY A 273 8.21 -0.19 -23.99
C GLY A 273 6.68 -0.34 -23.94
N ASN A 274 6.19 -1.56 -24.12
CA ASN A 274 4.76 -1.88 -24.11
C ASN A 274 4.25 -2.46 -22.78
N SER A 275 5.11 -2.54 -21.77
CA SER A 275 4.80 -3.17 -20.48
C SER A 275 4.87 -2.18 -19.33
N TRP A 276 3.95 -2.32 -18.37
CA TRP A 276 4.03 -1.68 -17.07
C TRP A 276 4.90 -2.54 -16.15
N VAL A 277 5.87 -1.91 -15.49
CA VAL A 277 6.79 -2.53 -14.55
C VAL A 277 6.62 -1.87 -13.20
N SER A 278 6.40 -2.67 -12.15
CA SER A 278 6.30 -2.17 -10.78
C SER A 278 7.67 -1.70 -10.30
N TYR A 279 7.69 -0.51 -9.69
CA TYR A 279 8.84 -0.01 -8.93
C TYR A 279 8.58 -0.03 -7.41
N GLU A 280 7.48 -0.68 -6.99
CA GLU A 280 7.09 -0.81 -5.59
C GLU A 280 8.16 -1.56 -4.76
N GLY A 281 8.40 -1.09 -3.54
CA GLY A 281 9.37 -1.63 -2.60
C GLY A 281 10.83 -1.20 -2.83
N ILE A 282 11.14 -0.53 -3.95
CA ILE A 282 12.48 -0.06 -4.25
C ILE A 282 12.73 1.27 -3.51
N ILE A 283 13.43 1.21 -2.37
CA ILE A 283 13.80 2.40 -1.58
C ILE A 283 14.55 3.40 -2.46
N GLY A 284 14.21 4.69 -2.32
CA GLY A 284 14.74 5.78 -3.14
C GLY A 284 14.05 5.94 -4.50
N VAL A 285 13.71 4.86 -5.21
CA VAL A 285 13.00 4.95 -6.50
C VAL A 285 11.51 5.21 -6.27
N GLU A 286 10.84 4.41 -5.44
CA GLU A 286 9.40 4.58 -5.16
C GLU A 286 9.10 5.96 -4.57
N HIS A 287 9.93 6.41 -3.64
CA HIS A 287 9.73 7.67 -2.90
C HIS A 287 9.94 8.92 -3.75
N VAL A 288 10.46 8.76 -4.96
CA VAL A 288 10.64 9.82 -5.95
C VAL A 288 9.61 9.67 -7.08
N LEU A 289 9.46 8.46 -7.63
CA LEU A 289 8.57 8.21 -8.76
C LEU A 289 7.09 8.22 -8.38
N ALA A 290 6.72 7.80 -7.16
CA ALA A 290 5.32 7.81 -6.74
C ALA A 290 4.77 9.24 -6.57
N PRO A 291 5.45 10.16 -5.85
CA PRO A 291 5.05 11.56 -5.83
C PRO A 291 5.08 12.23 -7.20
N LEU A 292 6.09 11.94 -8.02
CA LEU A 292 6.18 12.43 -9.40
C LEU A 292 4.98 11.98 -10.24
N GLY A 293 4.63 10.69 -10.16
CA GLY A 293 3.48 10.10 -10.84
C GLY A 293 2.15 10.66 -10.33
N ASP A 294 2.01 10.91 -9.02
CA ASP A 294 0.81 11.56 -8.46
C ASP A 294 0.67 13.00 -8.95
N MET A 295 1.76 13.78 -8.93
CA MET A 295 1.75 15.16 -9.44
C MET A 295 1.37 15.21 -10.92
N ALA A 296 1.96 14.35 -11.74
CA ALA A 296 1.61 14.25 -13.15
C ALA A 296 0.18 13.75 -13.37
N TYR A 297 -0.30 12.82 -12.54
CA TYR A 297 -1.69 12.37 -12.56
C TYR A 297 -2.66 13.53 -12.27
N TYR A 298 -2.44 14.31 -11.20
CA TYR A 298 -3.28 15.45 -10.86
C TYR A 298 -3.16 16.60 -11.87
N ALA A 299 -2.00 16.82 -12.47
CA ALA A 299 -1.81 17.85 -13.49
C ALA A 299 -2.55 17.52 -14.79
N ARG A 300 -2.76 16.22 -15.07
CA ARG A 300 -3.52 15.73 -16.23
C ARG A 300 -4.99 15.49 -15.92
N ASP A 301 -5.39 15.61 -14.64
CA ASP A 301 -6.74 15.29 -14.22
C ASP A 301 -7.72 16.28 -14.86
N LEU A 302 -8.67 15.72 -15.60
CA LEU A 302 -9.72 16.49 -16.21
C LEU A 302 -10.93 16.64 -15.30
N ASP A 303 -11.05 15.97 -14.17
CA ASP A 303 -12.23 16.16 -13.34
C ASP A 303 -12.03 17.32 -12.35
N GLU A 304 -10.82 17.43 -11.81
CA GLU A 304 -10.46 18.34 -10.73
C GLU A 304 -9.20 19.14 -11.08
N SER A 305 -9.20 20.45 -10.81
CA SER A 305 -8.02 21.29 -11.03
C SER A 305 -6.85 20.88 -10.14
N TYR A 306 -5.61 21.07 -10.59
CA TYR A 306 -4.40 20.65 -9.87
C TYR A 306 -4.36 21.13 -8.39
N LEU A 307 -4.66 22.41 -8.15
CA LEU A 307 -4.62 23.03 -6.81
C LEU A 307 -5.92 22.88 -6.00
N GLU A 308 -7.02 22.45 -6.63
CA GLU A 308 -8.23 22.12 -5.88
C GLU A 308 -7.92 20.93 -4.94
N ASN A 309 -8.36 21.03 -3.68
CA ASN A 309 -8.02 20.09 -2.62
C ASN A 309 -6.50 19.79 -2.49
N PHE A 310 -5.64 20.77 -2.76
CA PHE A 310 -4.18 20.61 -2.74
C PHE A 310 -3.66 19.97 -1.44
N MET A 311 -4.17 20.39 -0.28
CA MET A 311 -3.76 19.80 1.01
C MET A 311 -4.12 18.32 1.11
N SER A 312 -5.29 17.90 0.61
CA SER A 312 -5.71 16.49 0.59
C SER A 312 -4.87 15.67 -0.39
N LYS A 313 -4.58 16.22 -1.57
CA LYS A 313 -3.69 15.62 -2.58
C LYS A 313 -2.27 15.42 -2.02
N LEU A 314 -1.70 16.46 -1.44
CA LEU A 314 -0.37 16.44 -0.83
C LEU A 314 -0.31 15.45 0.34
N THR A 315 -1.29 15.51 1.25
CA THR A 315 -1.36 14.61 2.41
C THR A 315 -1.47 13.16 1.96
N TRP A 316 -2.32 12.87 0.97
CA TRP A 316 -2.44 11.53 0.41
C TRP A 316 -1.14 11.06 -0.24
N THR A 317 -0.52 11.87 -1.11
CA THR A 317 0.71 11.49 -1.80
C THR A 317 1.84 11.21 -0.82
N VAL A 318 2.03 12.04 0.21
CA VAL A 318 3.03 11.77 1.26
C VAL A 318 2.67 10.51 2.03
N ALA A 319 1.44 10.40 2.54
CA ALA A 319 1.01 9.24 3.32
C ALA A 319 1.15 7.93 2.54
N ALA A 320 0.59 7.88 1.33
CA ALA A 320 0.57 6.68 0.49
C ALA A 320 1.98 6.26 0.04
N THR A 321 2.88 7.22 -0.21
CA THR A 321 4.27 6.93 -0.60
C THR A 321 5.08 6.30 0.54
N PHE A 322 4.86 6.73 1.79
CA PHE A 322 5.67 6.25 2.93
C PHE A 322 5.01 5.12 3.73
N LEU A 323 3.71 4.87 3.57
CA LEU A 323 2.95 3.94 4.43
C LEU A 323 2.38 2.71 3.70
N ASN A 324 2.13 2.78 2.39
CA ASN A 324 1.60 1.63 1.67
C ASN A 324 2.68 0.56 1.48
N GLN A 325 2.38 -0.66 1.94
CA GLN A 325 3.24 -1.85 1.85
C GLN A 325 4.60 -1.71 2.56
N THR A 326 4.71 -0.77 3.48
CA THR A 326 5.86 -0.65 4.38
C THR A 326 5.55 -1.35 5.71
N PRO A 327 6.53 -1.53 6.61
CA PRO A 327 6.25 -2.01 7.97
C PRO A 327 5.23 -1.15 8.76
N LEU A 328 4.83 0.01 8.21
CA LEU A 328 3.82 0.94 8.74
C LEU A 328 2.42 0.72 8.16
N GLN A 329 2.18 -0.30 7.35
CA GLN A 329 0.85 -0.58 6.79
C GLN A 329 -0.23 -0.71 7.88
N GLY A 330 0.15 -1.11 9.10
CA GLY A 330 -0.78 -1.14 10.24
C GLY A 330 -1.36 0.24 10.62
N LEU A 331 -0.79 1.36 10.15
CA LEU A 331 -1.31 2.73 10.33
C LEU A 331 -2.25 3.18 9.21
N GLU A 332 -2.34 2.45 8.09
CA GLU A 332 -3.24 2.74 6.97
C GLU A 332 -4.70 3.00 7.41
N PRO A 333 -5.27 2.25 8.38
CA PRO A 333 -6.61 2.53 8.91
C PRO A 333 -6.78 3.93 9.50
N LEU A 334 -5.79 4.45 10.22
CA LEU A 334 -5.90 5.77 10.87
C LEU A 334 -6.01 6.89 9.82
N ILE A 335 -5.30 6.74 8.70
CA ILE A 335 -5.32 7.72 7.60
C ILE A 335 -6.56 7.58 6.74
N SER A 336 -7.01 6.35 6.51
CA SER A 336 -8.28 6.13 5.81
C SER A 336 -9.44 6.83 6.54
N VAL A 337 -9.43 6.81 7.87
CA VAL A 337 -10.44 7.47 8.72
C VAL A 337 -10.33 9.00 8.67
N THR A 338 -9.13 9.57 8.70
CA THR A 338 -8.94 11.03 8.52
C THR A 338 -9.38 11.50 7.14
N ASN A 339 -9.37 10.61 6.14
CA ASN A 339 -9.85 10.87 4.78
C ASN A 339 -11.33 10.50 4.58
N GLY A 340 -12.09 10.25 5.66
CA GLY A 340 -13.52 9.96 5.63
C GLY A 340 -13.90 8.52 5.26
N ASP A 341 -12.95 7.60 5.22
CA ASP A 341 -13.16 6.17 4.95
C ASP A 341 -13.20 5.37 6.28
N LEU A 342 -14.40 5.20 6.83
CA LEU A 342 -14.63 4.42 8.06
C LEU A 342 -14.39 2.91 7.87
N THR A 343 -14.26 2.42 6.63
CA THR A 343 -14.01 0.99 6.35
C THR A 343 -12.61 0.56 6.82
N GLY A 344 -11.71 1.51 7.04
CA GLY A 344 -10.40 1.28 7.65
C GLY A 344 -10.48 0.62 9.03
N TRP A 345 -11.41 1.05 9.89
CA TRP A 345 -11.60 0.47 11.22
C TRP A 345 -12.13 -0.97 11.15
N SER A 346 -13.03 -1.25 10.21
CA SER A 346 -13.52 -2.62 9.99
C SER A 346 -12.40 -3.54 9.51
N ARG A 347 -11.53 -3.06 8.61
CA ARG A 347 -10.34 -3.81 8.14
C ARG A 347 -9.32 -4.05 9.25
N LEU A 348 -9.04 -3.05 10.08
CA LEU A 348 -8.16 -3.20 11.23
C LEU A 348 -8.69 -4.24 12.21
N THR A 349 -9.97 -4.12 12.58
CA THR A 349 -10.62 -5.04 13.52
C THR A 349 -10.63 -6.46 12.95
N ALA A 350 -10.93 -6.62 11.66
CA ALA A 350 -10.87 -7.91 10.99
C ALA A 350 -9.45 -8.51 10.95
N ASN A 351 -8.42 -7.70 10.67
CA ASN A 351 -7.03 -8.16 10.69
C ASN A 351 -6.56 -8.54 12.10
N THR A 352 -6.98 -7.79 13.12
CA THR A 352 -6.72 -8.10 14.52
C THR A 352 -7.41 -9.40 14.93
N LEU A 353 -8.71 -9.57 14.66
CA LEU A 353 -9.44 -10.80 14.92
C LEU A 353 -8.83 -12.01 14.18
N ARG A 354 -8.39 -11.81 12.94
CA ARG A 354 -7.69 -12.82 12.15
C ARG A 354 -6.34 -13.21 12.76
N SER A 355 -5.60 -12.29 13.38
CA SER A 355 -4.31 -12.62 14.02
C SER A 355 -4.46 -13.63 15.16
N PHE A 356 -5.65 -13.72 15.77
CA PHE A 356 -5.99 -14.73 16.77
C PHE A 356 -6.37 -16.09 16.16
N LEU A 357 -6.54 -16.19 14.83
CA LEU A 357 -6.80 -17.45 14.15
C LEU A 357 -5.49 -18.18 13.82
N PRO A 358 -5.38 -19.49 14.11
CA PRO A 358 -4.22 -20.30 13.74
C PRO A 358 -3.94 -20.22 12.23
N LEU A 359 -2.66 -20.14 11.85
CA LEU A 359 -2.20 -20.11 10.45
C LEU A 359 -2.73 -18.92 9.62
N SER A 360 -3.14 -17.82 10.25
CA SER A 360 -3.71 -16.64 9.58
C SER A 360 -2.92 -16.13 8.37
N GLY A 361 -1.59 -16.08 8.42
CA GLY A 361 -0.73 -15.71 7.29
C GLY A 361 -0.84 -16.67 6.09
N GLY A 362 -0.81 -17.98 6.34
CA GLY A 362 -0.96 -19.01 5.31
C GLY A 362 -2.40 -19.16 4.80
N ALA A 363 -3.40 -18.94 5.65
CA ALA A 363 -4.81 -19.01 5.32
C ALA A 363 -5.22 -17.99 4.25
N GLY A 364 -4.62 -16.79 4.26
CA GLY A 364 -4.89 -15.79 3.21
C GLY A 364 -4.24 -16.11 1.88
N VAL A 365 -3.02 -16.69 1.91
CA VAL A 365 -2.32 -17.15 0.70
C VAL A 365 -3.05 -18.34 0.09
N LEU A 366 -3.51 -19.30 0.91
CA LEU A 366 -4.39 -20.39 0.47
C LEU A 366 -5.75 -19.89 -0.01
N SER A 367 -6.35 -18.91 0.66
CA SER A 367 -7.62 -18.30 0.23
C SER A 367 -7.48 -17.65 -1.14
N ASN A 368 -6.41 -16.89 -1.39
CA ASN A 368 -6.13 -16.28 -2.69
C ASN A 368 -5.75 -17.31 -3.78
N ALA A 369 -5.21 -18.48 -3.39
CA ALA A 369 -4.97 -19.59 -4.30
C ALA A 369 -6.25 -20.35 -4.66
N ILE A 370 -7.25 -20.40 -3.76
CA ILE A 370 -8.56 -21.05 -3.97
C ILE A 370 -9.53 -20.11 -4.71
N THR A 371 -9.55 -18.83 -4.35
CA THR A 371 -10.34 -17.77 -4.99
C THR A 371 -9.44 -16.58 -5.32
N SER A 372 -9.13 -16.39 -6.60
CA SER A 372 -8.36 -15.27 -7.15
C SER A 372 -9.19 -14.02 -7.41
N SER A 373 -10.50 -14.20 -7.65
CA SER A 373 -11.41 -13.11 -7.94
C SER A 373 -11.53 -12.17 -6.75
N GLN A 374 -11.47 -10.86 -7.03
CA GLN A 374 -11.74 -9.84 -6.02
C GLN A 374 -13.18 -10.00 -5.55
N LYS A 375 -13.45 -9.90 -4.24
CA LYS A 375 -14.80 -10.00 -3.67
C LYS A 375 -15.35 -8.62 -3.38
N ASP A 376 -16.65 -8.41 -3.56
CA ASP A 376 -17.32 -7.20 -3.08
C ASP A 376 -17.60 -7.35 -1.59
N ILE A 377 -16.91 -6.56 -0.78
CA ILE A 377 -16.92 -6.67 0.68
C ILE A 377 -17.50 -5.38 1.21
N GLU A 378 -18.76 -5.43 1.66
CA GLU A 378 -19.30 -4.38 2.53
C GLU A 378 -18.46 -4.30 3.81
N ALA A 379 -18.37 -3.10 4.38
CA ALA A 379 -17.50 -2.77 5.52
C ALA A 379 -17.90 -3.45 6.85
N GLU A 380 -18.52 -4.62 6.80
CA GLU A 380 -18.78 -5.48 7.94
C GLU A 380 -17.54 -6.29 8.30
N VAL A 381 -17.22 -6.35 9.59
CA VAL A 381 -16.03 -7.06 10.08
C VAL A 381 -16.04 -8.55 9.69
N ILE A 382 -17.22 -9.17 9.62
CA ILE A 382 -17.39 -10.59 9.30
C ILE A 382 -17.09 -10.89 7.83
N SER A 383 -17.53 -10.06 6.89
CA SER A 383 -17.28 -10.25 5.46
C SER A 383 -15.78 -10.12 5.14
N VAL A 384 -15.09 -9.16 5.79
CA VAL A 384 -13.63 -8.98 5.65
C VAL A 384 -12.85 -10.20 6.18
N VAL A 385 -13.31 -10.82 7.28
CA VAL A 385 -12.71 -12.05 7.82
C VAL A 385 -12.96 -13.24 6.90
N LYS A 386 -14.21 -13.45 6.43
CA LYS A 386 -14.57 -14.54 5.52
C LYS A 386 -13.78 -14.55 4.22
N ASN A 387 -13.51 -13.37 3.64
CA ASN A 387 -12.76 -13.24 2.39
C ASN A 387 -11.34 -13.82 2.44
N ARG A 388 -10.77 -13.95 3.64
CA ARG A 388 -9.38 -14.37 3.85
C ARG A 388 -9.27 -15.74 4.53
N LEU A 389 -10.39 -16.46 4.63
CA LEU A 389 -10.47 -17.81 5.18
C LEU A 389 -10.74 -18.83 4.06
N PRO A 390 -9.90 -19.88 3.93
CA PRO A 390 -10.14 -20.95 2.96
C PRO A 390 -11.54 -21.53 3.09
N GLY A 391 -12.25 -21.67 1.96
CA GLY A 391 -13.60 -22.24 1.90
C GLY A 391 -14.75 -21.30 2.30
N PHE A 392 -14.46 -20.17 2.97
CA PHE A 392 -15.46 -19.14 3.28
C PHE A 392 -15.42 -17.97 2.30
N SER A 393 -14.29 -17.75 1.61
CA SER A 393 -14.16 -16.71 0.58
C SER A 393 -15.10 -16.93 -0.61
N SER A 394 -15.44 -18.19 -0.93
CA SER A 394 -16.39 -18.56 -1.99
C SER A 394 -17.85 -18.24 -1.65
N THR A 395 -18.16 -17.95 -0.38
CA THR A 395 -19.51 -17.56 0.04
C THR A 395 -19.79 -16.06 -0.12
N LEU A 396 -18.77 -15.28 -0.50
CA LEU A 396 -18.88 -13.84 -0.76
C LEU A 396 -19.10 -13.59 -2.25
N PRO A 397 -19.93 -12.58 -2.61
CA PRO A 397 -20.14 -12.21 -4.00
C PRO A 397 -18.82 -11.76 -4.63
N GLU A 398 -18.58 -12.25 -5.86
CA GLU A 398 -17.43 -11.82 -6.65
C GLU A 398 -17.67 -10.41 -7.18
N GLN A 399 -16.62 -9.60 -7.16
CA GLN A 399 -16.63 -8.30 -7.82
C GLN A 399 -16.53 -8.53 -9.33
N ILE A 400 -17.51 -8.05 -10.07
CA ILE A 400 -17.63 -8.18 -11.51
C ILE A 400 -17.10 -6.91 -12.19
N ASP A 401 -16.34 -7.11 -13.27
CA ASP A 401 -15.98 -6.05 -14.21
C ASP A 401 -17.23 -5.68 -15.02
N ILE A 402 -17.67 -4.43 -14.87
CA ILE A 402 -18.88 -3.95 -15.52
C ILE A 402 -18.78 -3.88 -17.05
N TRP A 403 -17.56 -3.82 -17.60
CA TRP A 403 -17.38 -3.68 -19.03
C TRP A 403 -17.42 -5.01 -19.77
N THR A 404 -17.00 -6.09 -19.10
CA THR A 404 -16.82 -7.42 -19.67
C THR A 404 -17.78 -8.45 -19.08
N GLY A 405 -18.30 -8.21 -17.88
CA GLY A 405 -19.19 -9.11 -17.15
C GLY A 405 -18.44 -10.27 -16.47
N GLN A 406 -17.11 -10.23 -16.47
CA GLN A 406 -16.24 -11.27 -15.89
C GLN A 406 -15.79 -10.90 -14.46
N PRO A 407 -15.48 -11.87 -13.59
CA PRO A 407 -14.91 -11.59 -12.28
C PRO A 407 -13.57 -10.85 -12.37
N LEU A 408 -13.39 -9.84 -11.51
CA LEU A 408 -12.24 -8.97 -11.52
C LEU A 408 -10.99 -9.69 -10.98
N ASN A 409 -9.85 -9.51 -11.67
CA ASN A 409 -8.55 -10.14 -11.33
C ASN A 409 -8.56 -11.67 -11.27
N ASP A 410 -9.49 -12.34 -11.96
CA ASP A 410 -9.43 -13.80 -12.05
C ASP A 410 -8.27 -14.22 -12.96
N VAL A 411 -7.33 -15.01 -12.41
CA VAL A 411 -6.19 -15.53 -13.16
C VAL A 411 -6.52 -16.95 -13.56
N ASP A 412 -6.85 -17.17 -14.84
CA ASP A 412 -7.31 -18.46 -15.34
C ASP A 412 -6.38 -19.64 -14.99
N ASN A 413 -5.06 -19.40 -14.92
CA ASN A 413 -4.08 -20.44 -14.65
C ASN A 413 -3.80 -20.66 -13.14
N PRO A 414 -4.07 -21.86 -12.58
CA PRO A 414 -3.84 -22.18 -11.16
C PRO A 414 -2.38 -22.07 -10.71
N PHE A 415 -1.42 -22.33 -11.60
CA PHE A 415 0.00 -22.24 -11.29
C PHE A 415 0.48 -20.77 -11.27
N LEU A 416 -0.03 -19.94 -12.19
CA LEU A 416 0.22 -18.49 -12.17
C LEU A 416 -0.46 -17.80 -10.99
N ARG A 417 -1.62 -18.28 -10.52
CA ARG A 417 -2.26 -17.84 -9.27
C ARG A 417 -1.36 -18.06 -8.05
N MET A 418 -0.78 -19.25 -7.94
CA MET A 418 0.13 -19.58 -6.84
C MET A 418 1.41 -18.73 -6.91
N LEU A 419 1.96 -18.50 -8.11
CA LEU A 419 3.15 -17.67 -8.32
C LEU A 419 2.89 -16.18 -8.07
N ASN A 420 1.76 -15.60 -8.50
CA ASN A 420 1.38 -14.20 -8.19
C ASN A 420 1.08 -13.99 -6.70
N ALA A 421 0.61 -15.02 -5.99
CA ALA A 421 0.35 -14.96 -4.54
C ALA A 421 1.64 -14.93 -3.69
N VAL A 422 2.78 -15.32 -4.26
CA VAL A 422 4.10 -15.37 -3.59
C VAL A 422 5.15 -14.44 -4.21
N SER A 423 4.85 -13.82 -5.35
CA SER A 423 5.75 -12.94 -6.11
C SER A 423 5.52 -11.46 -5.74
N PRO A 424 6.60 -10.68 -5.49
CA PRO A 424 6.50 -9.23 -5.31
C PRO A 424 6.19 -8.48 -6.62
N VAL A 425 6.23 -9.16 -7.78
CA VAL A 425 5.81 -8.62 -9.08
C VAL A 425 4.49 -9.29 -9.45
N GLN A 426 3.40 -8.51 -9.40
CA GLN A 426 2.07 -8.96 -9.80
C GLN A 426 1.83 -8.60 -11.27
N VAL A 427 1.42 -9.58 -12.07
CA VAL A 427 0.96 -9.35 -13.45
C VAL A 427 -0.57 -9.26 -13.41
N SER A 428 -1.13 -8.05 -13.31
CA SER A 428 -2.57 -7.84 -13.47
C SER A 428 -2.96 -7.74 -14.94
N GLY A 429 -3.98 -8.51 -15.29
CA GLY A 429 -4.53 -8.61 -16.64
C GLY A 429 -5.77 -7.74 -16.78
N THR A 430 -5.66 -6.72 -17.64
CA THR A 430 -6.63 -6.28 -18.68
C THR A 430 -6.22 -4.87 -19.10
N ARG A 431 -5.83 -4.73 -20.38
CA ARG A 431 -5.13 -3.54 -20.93
C ARG A 431 -5.79 -3.07 -22.23
N GLU A 432 -7.12 -3.00 -22.23
CA GLU A 432 -7.87 -2.63 -23.41
C GLU A 432 -7.71 -1.13 -23.72
N PRO A 433 -7.53 -0.73 -25.00
CA PRO A 433 -7.30 0.67 -25.38
C PRO A 433 -8.39 1.64 -24.89
N TRP A 434 -9.66 1.23 -24.90
CA TRP A 434 -10.78 2.05 -24.44
C TRP A 434 -10.75 2.28 -22.92
N ARG A 435 -10.19 1.34 -22.14
CA ARG A 435 -10.10 1.41 -20.68
C ARG A 435 -9.03 2.43 -20.26
N VAL A 436 -7.89 2.39 -20.96
CA VAL A 436 -6.82 3.40 -20.83
C VAL A 436 -7.36 4.78 -21.22
N TRP A 437 -8.10 4.87 -22.33
CA TRP A 437 -8.67 6.14 -22.77
C TRP A 437 -9.66 6.74 -21.75
N LEU A 438 -10.58 5.95 -21.19
CA LEU A 438 -11.48 6.42 -20.13
C LEU A 438 -10.70 6.93 -18.91
N GLN A 439 -9.66 6.21 -18.50
CA GLN A 439 -8.80 6.60 -17.39
C GLN A 439 -8.09 7.94 -17.66
N GLU A 440 -7.57 8.14 -18.87
CA GLU A 440 -6.90 9.39 -19.27
C GLU A 440 -7.84 10.59 -19.43
N THR A 441 -9.13 10.34 -19.65
CA THR A 441 -10.14 11.40 -19.72
C THR A 441 -10.67 11.80 -18.34
N GLY A 442 -10.30 11.08 -17.28
CA GLY A 442 -10.77 11.34 -15.92
C GLY A 442 -12.26 11.05 -15.71
N TRP A 443 -12.90 10.31 -16.62
CA TRP A 443 -14.33 10.00 -16.50
C TRP A 443 -14.62 9.19 -15.23
N ASN A 444 -15.54 9.67 -14.39
CA ASN A 444 -15.86 9.10 -13.08
C ASN A 444 -17.29 8.53 -12.98
N GLY A 445 -18.01 8.47 -14.12
CA GLY A 445 -19.46 8.28 -14.20
C GLY A 445 -20.01 6.98 -13.64
N LEU A 446 -19.16 5.98 -13.36
CA LEU A 446 -19.57 4.73 -12.70
C LEU A 446 -20.23 4.93 -11.32
N SER A 447 -20.13 6.11 -10.70
CA SER A 447 -20.91 6.44 -9.49
C SER A 447 -22.42 6.30 -9.68
N MET A 448 -22.93 6.53 -10.90
CA MET A 448 -24.38 6.50 -11.15
C MET A 448 -25.00 5.12 -10.97
N LEU A 449 -24.17 4.07 -11.02
CA LEU A 449 -24.58 2.67 -10.95
C LEU A 449 -24.70 2.14 -9.52
N LYS A 450 -24.42 2.97 -8.52
CA LYS A 450 -24.72 2.63 -7.12
C LYS A 450 -26.22 2.53 -6.87
N LYS A 451 -26.99 3.32 -7.64
CA LYS A 451 -28.45 3.40 -7.52
C LYS A 451 -29.10 2.96 -8.81
N ASP A 452 -30.40 2.68 -8.73
CA ASP A 452 -31.24 2.44 -9.89
C ASP A 452 -31.28 3.64 -10.84
N SER A 453 -31.73 3.43 -12.08
CA SER A 453 -31.74 4.46 -13.11
C SER A 453 -32.62 5.66 -12.76
N THR A 454 -33.52 5.52 -11.79
CA THR A 454 -34.32 6.63 -11.22
C THR A 454 -33.61 7.37 -10.08
N GLY A 455 -32.55 6.79 -9.51
CA GLY A 455 -31.79 7.33 -8.38
C GLY A 455 -32.48 7.18 -7.02
N SER A 456 -33.57 6.42 -6.97
CA SER A 456 -34.43 6.26 -5.79
C SER A 456 -33.95 5.14 -4.88
N TYR A 457 -33.39 4.07 -5.43
CA TYR A 457 -33.01 2.86 -4.72
C TYR A 457 -31.51 2.60 -4.84
N GLU A 458 -30.84 2.31 -3.73
CA GLU A 458 -29.42 1.92 -3.71
C GLU A 458 -29.30 0.39 -3.72
N TYR A 459 -28.55 -0.13 -4.68
CA TYR A 459 -28.37 -1.58 -4.84
C TYR A 459 -27.56 -2.17 -3.69
N THR A 460 -28.03 -3.31 -3.18
CA THR A 460 -27.22 -4.19 -2.32
C THR A 460 -26.02 -4.74 -3.11
N PRO A 461 -24.95 -5.23 -2.46
CA PRO A 461 -23.77 -5.78 -3.14
C PRO A 461 -24.12 -6.89 -4.13
N ALA A 462 -24.97 -7.83 -3.72
CA ALA A 462 -25.39 -8.94 -4.58
C ALA A 462 -26.18 -8.46 -5.81
N GLU A 463 -27.05 -7.46 -5.66
CA GLU A 463 -27.78 -6.85 -6.78
C GLU A 463 -26.86 -6.06 -7.69
N ARG A 464 -25.90 -5.34 -7.11
CA ARG A 464 -24.92 -4.55 -7.85
C ARG A 464 -24.06 -5.44 -8.72
N GLU A 465 -23.60 -6.58 -8.21
CA GLU A 465 -22.79 -7.51 -9.01
C GLU A 465 -23.60 -8.21 -10.10
N LEU A 466 -24.88 -8.52 -9.86
CA LEU A 466 -25.79 -8.98 -10.91
C LEU A 466 -26.01 -7.92 -12.00
N ILE A 467 -26.21 -6.66 -11.62
CA ILE A 467 -26.33 -5.55 -12.57
C ILE A 467 -25.03 -5.35 -13.34
N ASN A 468 -23.88 -5.34 -12.66
CA ASN A 468 -22.58 -5.21 -13.31
C ASN A 468 -22.37 -6.32 -14.35
N LYS A 469 -22.74 -7.55 -14.01
CA LYS A 469 -22.73 -8.69 -14.94
C LYS A 469 -23.64 -8.46 -16.14
N TYR A 470 -24.89 -8.06 -15.93
CA TYR A 470 -25.84 -7.80 -17.01
C TYR A 470 -25.46 -6.61 -17.89
N ILE A 471 -24.77 -5.61 -17.33
CA ILE A 471 -24.21 -4.49 -18.11
C ILE A 471 -23.00 -4.98 -18.92
N GLY A 472 -22.11 -5.78 -18.32
CA GLY A 472 -20.93 -6.32 -19.00
C GLY A 472 -21.26 -7.26 -20.15
N GLU A 473 -22.31 -8.07 -20.01
CA GLU A 473 -22.84 -8.92 -21.08
C GLU A 473 -23.30 -8.11 -22.31
N GLN A 474 -23.62 -6.82 -22.15
CA GLN A 474 -24.02 -5.93 -23.26
C GLN A 474 -22.82 -5.36 -24.04
N GLN A 475 -21.59 -5.61 -23.58
CA GLN A 475 -20.35 -5.23 -24.29
C GLN A 475 -20.31 -3.75 -24.69
N MET A 476 -20.68 -2.85 -23.77
CA MET A 476 -20.79 -1.41 -24.03
C MET A 476 -19.48 -0.76 -24.50
N TYR A 477 -18.33 -1.39 -24.25
CA TYR A 477 -17.03 -0.94 -24.75
C TYR A 477 -16.97 -0.82 -26.28
N LEU A 478 -17.76 -1.61 -27.03
CA LEU A 478 -17.84 -1.51 -28.49
C LEU A 478 -18.44 -0.17 -28.96
N GLN A 479 -19.28 0.45 -28.14
CA GLN A 479 -19.85 1.77 -28.43
C GLN A 479 -18.84 2.88 -28.13
N LEU A 480 -17.94 2.67 -27.15
CA LEU A 480 -16.86 3.60 -26.86
C LEU A 480 -15.88 3.73 -28.03
N ASP A 481 -15.59 2.66 -28.76
CA ASP A 481 -14.69 2.72 -29.92
C ASP A 481 -15.15 3.75 -30.97
N ARG A 482 -16.46 3.98 -31.11
CA ARG A 482 -17.02 5.00 -32.00
C ARG A 482 -16.78 6.41 -31.46
N ILE A 483 -16.90 6.59 -30.15
CA ILE A 483 -16.64 7.86 -29.46
C ILE A 483 -15.15 8.20 -29.53
N ILE A 484 -14.28 7.22 -29.25
CA ILE A 484 -12.83 7.37 -29.26
C ILE A 484 -12.33 7.83 -30.63
N LYS A 485 -12.90 7.31 -31.71
CA LYS A 485 -12.52 7.65 -33.09
C LYS A 485 -13.13 8.95 -33.63
N ASN A 486 -14.03 9.60 -32.89
CA ASN A 486 -14.70 10.80 -33.37
C ASN A 486 -13.79 12.04 -33.24
N PRO A 487 -13.39 12.69 -34.34
CA PRO A 487 -12.47 13.84 -34.31
C PRO A 487 -13.01 15.03 -33.50
N ARG A 488 -14.34 15.21 -33.46
CA ARG A 488 -14.96 16.28 -32.68
C ARG A 488 -14.72 16.07 -31.19
N TYR A 489 -14.96 14.87 -30.67
CA TYR A 489 -14.77 14.57 -29.26
C TYR A 489 -13.30 14.62 -28.84
N GLN A 490 -12.40 14.16 -29.72
CA GLN A 490 -10.96 14.30 -29.49
C GLN A 490 -10.56 15.78 -29.33
N LYS A 491 -11.05 16.64 -30.22
CA LYS A 491 -10.79 18.08 -30.16
C LYS A 491 -11.36 18.73 -28.89
N GLU A 492 -12.58 18.36 -28.47
CA GLU A 492 -13.19 18.85 -27.22
C GLU A 492 -12.34 18.47 -25.99
N ILE A 493 -11.87 17.22 -25.92
CA ILE A 493 -11.00 16.73 -24.84
C ILE A 493 -9.65 17.45 -24.87
N GLU A 494 -9.05 17.62 -26.04
CA GLU A 494 -7.76 18.28 -26.20
C GLU A 494 -7.83 19.76 -25.80
N GLN A 495 -8.89 20.47 -26.20
CA GLN A 495 -9.12 21.85 -25.79
C GLN A 495 -9.23 21.99 -24.27
N LEU A 496 -9.98 21.10 -23.62
CA LEU A 496 -10.10 21.11 -22.17
C LEU A 496 -8.77 20.75 -21.49
N LYS A 497 -8.02 19.78 -22.02
CA LYS A 497 -6.67 19.43 -21.55
C LYS A 497 -5.73 20.63 -21.62
N LEU A 498 -5.66 21.32 -22.75
CA LEU A 498 -4.82 22.50 -22.95
C LEU A 498 -5.21 23.64 -22.01
N TYR A 499 -6.51 23.89 -21.83
CA TYR A 499 -7.00 24.90 -20.91
C TYR A 499 -6.58 24.62 -19.45
N ARG A 500 -6.67 23.36 -19.02
CA ARG A 500 -6.28 22.93 -17.66
C ARG A 500 -4.78 22.92 -17.45
N GLN A 501 -3.99 22.49 -18.44
CA GLN A 501 -2.53 22.54 -18.40
C GLN A 501 -1.99 23.97 -18.31
N ASN A 502 -2.68 24.91 -18.98
CA ASN A 502 -2.36 26.33 -18.93
C ASN A 502 -2.86 27.01 -17.66
N ASN A 503 -3.32 26.26 -16.64
CA ASN A 503 -3.59 26.81 -15.33
C ASN A 503 -4.66 27.93 -15.37
N SER A 504 -5.52 27.92 -16.39
CA SER A 504 -6.46 29.01 -16.69
C SER A 504 -7.73 28.96 -15.83
N ASP A 505 -8.01 27.82 -15.17
CA ASP A 505 -9.03 27.69 -14.11
C ASP A 505 -8.65 28.49 -12.83
N PHE A 506 -7.43 29.02 -12.72
CA PHE A 506 -6.98 29.74 -11.52
C PHE A 506 -7.50 31.17 -11.39
N SER A 507 -7.97 31.79 -12.47
CA SER A 507 -8.40 33.21 -12.43
C SER A 507 -9.87 33.42 -12.09
N GLU A 508 -10.71 32.39 -12.13
CA GLU A 508 -12.17 32.55 -11.94
C GLU A 508 -12.75 31.46 -11.01
N GLU A 509 -12.82 31.77 -9.71
CA GLU A 509 -13.40 30.86 -8.71
C GLU A 509 -14.92 30.73 -8.81
N ARG A 510 -15.61 31.68 -9.45
CA ARG A 510 -17.09 31.72 -9.47
C ARG A 510 -17.68 30.86 -10.59
N VAL A 511 -16.91 30.54 -11.62
CA VAL A 511 -17.38 29.78 -12.79
C VAL A 511 -16.45 28.58 -13.02
N LYS A 512 -16.90 27.41 -12.59
CA LYS A 512 -16.15 26.15 -12.76
C LYS A 512 -16.56 25.43 -14.05
N LEU A 513 -15.58 25.02 -14.85
CA LEU A 513 -15.81 24.18 -16.02
C LEU A 513 -16.00 22.72 -15.61
N HIS A 514 -17.25 22.28 -15.53
CA HIS A 514 -17.61 20.90 -15.20
C HIS A 514 -17.43 19.97 -16.40
N THR A 515 -16.45 19.08 -16.30
CA THR A 515 -16.09 18.08 -17.32
C THR A 515 -17.27 17.20 -17.71
N GLU A 516 -18.06 16.78 -16.72
CA GLU A 516 -19.29 16.01 -16.90
C GLU A 516 -20.30 16.62 -17.88
N LYS A 517 -20.22 17.94 -18.13
CA LYS A 517 -21.13 18.67 -19.04
C LYS A 517 -20.71 18.62 -20.50
N LEU A 518 -19.47 18.22 -20.83
CA LEU A 518 -19.03 18.11 -22.22
C LEU A 518 -19.87 17.07 -22.99
N PRO A 519 -20.13 17.29 -24.29
CA PRO A 519 -20.86 16.35 -25.13
C PRO A 519 -20.32 14.92 -25.09
N VAL A 520 -18.99 14.76 -25.11
CA VAL A 520 -18.35 13.43 -25.04
C VAL A 520 -18.73 12.67 -23.77
N PHE A 521 -18.69 13.29 -22.59
CA PHE A 521 -19.03 12.62 -21.33
C PHE A 521 -20.54 12.42 -21.17
N LYS A 522 -21.37 13.31 -21.72
CA LYS A 522 -22.82 13.08 -21.82
C LYS A 522 -23.12 11.83 -22.63
N GLU A 523 -22.43 11.63 -23.74
CA GLU A 523 -22.62 10.47 -24.60
C GLU A 523 -22.17 9.17 -23.90
N ILE A 524 -21.01 9.18 -23.25
CA ILE A 524 -20.55 8.04 -22.42
C ILE A 524 -21.57 7.74 -21.31
N ASN A 525 -22.07 8.76 -20.62
CA ASN A 525 -23.09 8.60 -19.58
C ASN A 525 -24.40 8.06 -20.15
N ASN A 526 -24.79 8.44 -21.37
CA ASN A 526 -25.97 7.89 -22.04
C ASN A 526 -25.80 6.40 -22.36
N ILE A 527 -24.62 5.99 -22.85
CA ILE A 527 -24.30 4.57 -23.09
C ILE A 527 -24.47 3.78 -21.79
N VAL A 528 -23.85 4.23 -20.71
CA VAL A 528 -23.91 3.55 -19.40
C VAL A 528 -25.33 3.52 -18.86
N ARG A 529 -26.09 4.62 -18.93
CA ARG A 529 -27.49 4.68 -18.47
C ARG A 529 -28.42 3.80 -19.29
N ASN A 530 -28.22 3.71 -20.59
CA ASN A 530 -29.02 2.84 -21.44
C ASN A 530 -28.73 1.37 -21.10
N ALA A 531 -27.46 1.01 -20.92
CA ALA A 531 -27.07 -0.33 -20.52
C ALA A 531 -27.62 -0.70 -19.14
N GLN A 532 -27.57 0.25 -18.19
CA GLN A 532 -28.18 0.13 -16.87
C GLN A 532 -29.68 -0.16 -16.96
N LYS A 533 -30.44 0.62 -17.75
CA LYS A 533 -31.90 0.39 -17.90
C LYS A 533 -32.22 -0.98 -18.48
N ILE A 534 -31.44 -1.45 -19.46
CA ILE A 534 -31.62 -2.79 -20.05
C ILE A 534 -31.33 -3.88 -19.00
N ALA A 535 -30.25 -3.71 -18.21
CA ALA A 535 -29.90 -4.61 -17.12
C ALA A 535 -30.97 -4.62 -16.03
N GLU A 536 -31.53 -3.46 -15.68
CA GLU A 536 -32.62 -3.31 -14.71
C GLU A 536 -33.89 -4.03 -15.16
N LEU A 537 -34.29 -3.91 -16.44
CA LEU A 537 -35.44 -4.64 -16.96
C LEU A 537 -35.29 -6.16 -16.81
N ARG A 538 -34.09 -6.69 -16.98
CA ARG A 538 -33.80 -8.11 -16.74
C ARG A 538 -33.84 -8.44 -15.25
N LEU A 539 -33.20 -7.62 -14.42
CA LEU A 539 -33.20 -7.81 -12.97
C LEU A 539 -34.63 -7.82 -12.40
N LEU A 540 -35.49 -6.88 -12.83
CA LEU A 540 -36.87 -6.79 -12.35
C LEU A 540 -37.73 -7.97 -12.81
N ARG A 541 -37.44 -8.57 -13.97
CA ARG A 541 -38.09 -9.82 -14.41
C ARG A 541 -37.70 -11.02 -13.55
N GLU A 542 -36.43 -11.11 -13.17
CA GLU A 542 -35.90 -12.21 -12.36
C GLU A 542 -36.16 -12.02 -10.86
N ARG A 543 -36.25 -10.77 -10.41
CA ARG A 543 -36.51 -10.34 -9.03
C ARG A 543 -37.59 -9.26 -8.95
N PRO A 544 -38.88 -9.64 -9.08
CA PRO A 544 -40.00 -8.70 -8.97
C PRO A 544 -40.13 -8.05 -7.59
N ASP A 545 -39.50 -8.65 -6.57
CA ASP A 545 -39.43 -8.09 -5.22
C ASP A 545 -38.77 -6.71 -5.20
N ILE A 546 -37.72 -6.49 -6.03
CA ILE A 546 -37.01 -5.22 -6.12
C ILE A 546 -37.91 -4.11 -6.68
N GLU A 547 -38.76 -4.44 -7.66
CA GLU A 547 -39.67 -3.47 -8.28
C GLU A 547 -40.59 -2.82 -7.23
N SER A 548 -41.10 -3.64 -6.30
CA SER A 548 -41.96 -3.17 -5.22
C SER A 548 -41.24 -2.21 -4.27
N VAL A 549 -39.95 -2.44 -4.01
CA VAL A 549 -39.12 -1.58 -3.15
C VAL A 549 -38.88 -0.24 -3.83
N ILE A 550 -38.52 -0.24 -5.13
CA ILE A 550 -38.28 0.98 -5.91
C ILE A 550 -39.54 1.85 -5.93
N LEU A 551 -40.70 1.27 -6.24
CA LEU A 551 -41.98 1.99 -6.28
C LEU A 551 -42.36 2.58 -4.91
N ASN A 552 -42.15 1.83 -3.83
CA ASN A 552 -42.44 2.33 -2.48
C ASN A 552 -41.48 3.47 -2.09
N GLN A 553 -40.21 3.39 -2.48
CA GLN A 553 -39.23 4.45 -2.22
C GLN A 553 -39.53 5.72 -3.03
N GLN A 554 -39.97 5.58 -4.29
CA GLN A 554 -40.43 6.71 -5.11
C GLN A 554 -41.62 7.42 -4.46
N ARG A 555 -42.64 6.67 -4.03
CA ARG A 555 -43.79 7.22 -3.32
C ARG A 555 -43.40 7.91 -2.02
N ALA A 556 -42.48 7.31 -1.24
CA ALA A 556 -41.97 7.93 -0.03
C ALA A 556 -41.27 9.26 -0.34
N ASN A 557 -40.45 9.31 -1.39
CA ASN A 557 -39.75 10.51 -1.83
C ASN A 557 -40.73 11.59 -2.31
N GLU A 558 -41.79 11.22 -3.04
CA GLU A 558 -42.86 12.14 -3.47
C GLU A 558 -43.61 12.72 -2.28
N SER A 559 -44.07 11.88 -1.35
CA SER A 559 -44.74 12.35 -0.13
C SER A 559 -43.84 13.27 0.70
N MET A 560 -42.54 12.98 0.80
CA MET A 560 -41.58 13.88 1.47
C MET A 560 -41.41 15.22 0.76
N LYS A 561 -41.42 15.25 -0.58
CA LYS A 561 -41.35 16.51 -1.36
C LYS A 561 -42.60 17.37 -1.18
N GLU A 562 -43.75 16.73 -1.00
CA GLU A 562 -45.04 17.37 -0.74
C GLU A 562 -45.21 17.79 0.73
N GLY A 563 -44.28 17.41 1.61
CA GLY A 563 -44.37 17.65 3.06
C GLY A 563 -45.28 16.67 3.81
N ASP A 564 -45.82 15.64 3.15
CA ASP A 564 -46.60 14.56 3.78
C ASP A 564 -45.69 13.50 4.40
N VAL A 565 -45.18 13.80 5.59
CA VAL A 565 -44.35 12.86 6.38
C VAL A 565 -45.13 11.57 6.72
N GLN A 566 -46.44 11.66 6.95
CA GLN A 566 -47.28 10.49 7.27
C GLN A 566 -47.48 9.58 6.04
N GLY A 567 -47.59 10.16 4.85
CA GLY A 567 -47.54 9.45 3.57
C GLY A 567 -46.24 8.68 3.38
N ALA A 568 -45.10 9.31 3.68
CA ALA A 568 -43.79 8.68 3.58
C ALA A 568 -43.63 7.49 4.54
N ILE A 569 -44.06 7.64 5.80
CA ILE A 569 -44.05 6.56 6.81
C ILE A 569 -44.94 5.39 6.36
N ARG A 570 -46.12 5.66 5.80
CA ARG A 570 -47.00 4.60 5.26
C ARG A 570 -46.35 3.83 4.12
N ALA A 571 -45.64 4.51 3.23
CA ALA A 571 -44.90 3.86 2.15
C ALA A 571 -43.75 2.99 2.70
N GLN A 572 -43.04 3.47 3.72
CA GLN A 572 -41.99 2.70 4.42
C GLN A 572 -42.55 1.44 5.09
N ASN A 573 -43.66 1.55 5.83
CA ASN A 573 -44.30 0.44 6.52
C ASN A 573 -44.81 -0.63 5.55
N ARG A 574 -45.35 -0.22 4.40
CA ARG A 574 -45.74 -1.15 3.33
C ARG A 574 -44.54 -1.95 2.82
N ASN A 575 -43.38 -1.31 2.66
CA ASN A 575 -42.17 -2.00 2.24
C ASN A 575 -41.68 -3.03 3.27
N GLN A 576 -41.69 -2.69 4.56
CA GLN A 576 -41.35 -3.63 5.63
C GLN A 576 -42.29 -4.85 5.65
N ALA A 577 -43.59 -4.63 5.47
CA ALA A 577 -44.56 -5.72 5.40
C ALA A 577 -44.29 -6.67 4.22
N THR A 578 -43.96 -6.12 3.05
CA THR A 578 -43.57 -6.92 1.87
C THR A 578 -42.29 -7.72 2.12
N GLN A 579 -41.26 -7.13 2.74
CA GLN A 579 -40.03 -7.86 3.06
C GLN A 579 -40.24 -9.00 4.06
N ASN A 580 -41.07 -8.78 5.09
CA ASN A 580 -41.40 -9.82 6.06
C ASN A 580 -42.10 -11.02 5.41
N LEU A 581 -42.99 -10.77 4.45
CA LEU A 581 -43.68 -11.82 3.69
C LEU A 581 -42.73 -12.62 2.78
N ILE A 582 -41.73 -11.95 2.19
CA ILE A 582 -40.70 -12.60 1.36
C ILE A 582 -39.76 -13.45 2.21
N ASN A 583 -39.34 -12.95 3.37
CA ASN A 583 -38.45 -13.67 4.29
C ASN A 583 -39.13 -14.88 4.94
N MET A 584 -40.47 -14.90 5.05
CA MET A 584 -41.24 -16.07 5.51
C MET A 584 -41.35 -17.19 4.46
N ARG A 585 -41.03 -16.91 3.18
CA ARG A 585 -41.09 -17.87 2.06
C ARG A 585 -39.75 -18.55 1.75
N LYS A 586 -38.65 -18.08 2.34
CA LYS A 586 -37.33 -18.73 2.32
C LYS A 586 -37.19 -19.62 3.54
#